data_AF-A0AAU3HBJ0-F1
#
_entry.id   AF-A0AAU3HBJ0-F1
#
_cell.length_a   1.000
_cell.length_b   1.000
_cell.length_c   1.000
_cell.angle_alpha   90.00
_cell.angle_beta   90.00
_cell.angle_gamma   90.00
#
_symmetry.space_group_name_H-M   'P 1'
#
loop_
_entity.id
_entity.type
_entity.pdbx_description
1 polymer ?
#
loop_
_entity_poly.entity_id
_entity_poly.type
_entity_poly.pdbx_seq_one_letter_code
_entity_poly.pdbx_strand_id
1 'polypeptide(L)'
;MLAHLTHLTGSPWIYVLTALVVTVDGIFPALPSDSLTICLSALSVAGRPHPVGLLVAAAAGSVAADHLAYLLGRSTFGRLRRSRVGALGAALAGAERALERRGGVALLIAHFLPGGRTAATLAAGSVGFPLRRFLPVSVLAGVLWSLYMNGLGRLGGMAFADHPLIGAIPGIVLGAAVAVVLQVRARRAARRAAATADPPRLGVGARRKVERREPVAV
;
A
#
# COMPACT_ATOMS: atom_id res chain seq x y z
N MET A 1 -24.62 -26.18 7.18
CA MET A 1 -23.54 -25.17 7.13
C MET A 1 -23.19 -24.74 5.70
N LEU A 2 -22.94 -25.67 4.77
CA LEU A 2 -22.65 -25.37 3.35
C LEU A 2 -23.78 -24.62 2.61
N ALA A 3 -25.05 -24.95 2.88
CA ALA A 3 -26.22 -24.30 2.26
C ALA A 3 -26.36 -22.79 2.59
N HIS A 4 -25.89 -22.37 3.78
CA HIS A 4 -25.96 -20.97 4.19
C HIS A 4 -24.84 -20.14 3.53
N LEU A 5 -23.66 -20.74 3.37
CA LEU A 5 -22.53 -20.16 2.62
C LEU A 5 -22.84 -20.02 1.13
N THR A 6 -23.60 -20.95 0.53
CA THR A 6 -24.03 -20.84 -0.88
C THR A 6 -25.04 -19.72 -1.13
N HIS A 7 -25.90 -19.41 -0.15
CA HIS A 7 -26.85 -18.30 -0.26
C HIS A 7 -26.17 -16.93 -0.12
N LEU A 8 -25.12 -16.84 0.70
CA LEU A 8 -24.31 -15.63 0.88
C LEU A 8 -23.36 -15.38 -0.31
N THR A 9 -22.76 -16.43 -0.88
CA THR A 9 -21.83 -16.33 -2.03
C THR A 9 -22.53 -16.08 -3.36
N GLY A 10 -23.83 -16.40 -3.48
CA GLY A 10 -24.67 -16.02 -4.61
C GLY A 10 -25.23 -14.60 -4.52
N SER A 11 -25.10 -13.93 -3.36
CA SER A 11 -25.65 -12.61 -3.12
C SER A 11 -24.72 -11.51 -3.66
N PRO A 12 -25.24 -10.49 -4.36
CA PRO A 12 -24.46 -9.33 -4.82
C PRO A 12 -23.70 -8.62 -3.68
N TRP A 13 -24.19 -8.77 -2.45
CA TRP A 13 -23.58 -8.21 -1.25
C TRP A 13 -22.15 -8.68 -0.98
N ILE A 14 -21.75 -9.86 -1.46
CA ILE A 14 -20.38 -10.34 -1.24
C ILE A 14 -19.33 -9.50 -1.99
N TYR A 15 -19.69 -8.99 -3.16
CA TYR A 15 -18.84 -8.09 -3.93
C TYR A 15 -18.73 -6.73 -3.24
N VAL A 16 -19.87 -6.20 -2.75
CA VAL A 16 -19.90 -4.94 -2.00
C VAL A 16 -19.07 -5.04 -0.72
N LEU A 17 -19.23 -6.13 0.04
CA LEU A 17 -18.46 -6.38 1.25
C LEU A 17 -16.97 -6.51 0.95
N THR A 18 -16.60 -7.23 -0.11
CA THR A 18 -15.20 -7.34 -0.55
C THR A 18 -14.61 -5.97 -0.86
N ALA A 19 -15.32 -5.17 -1.67
CA ALA A 19 -14.87 -3.82 -2.01
C ALA A 19 -14.74 -2.94 -0.75
N LEU A 20 -15.70 -3.00 0.16
CA LEU A 20 -15.69 -2.23 1.42
C LEU A 20 -14.51 -2.63 2.31
N VAL A 21 -14.31 -3.93 2.55
CA VAL A 21 -13.23 -4.44 3.40
C VAL A 21 -11.87 -4.06 2.82
N VAL A 22 -11.67 -4.24 1.51
CA VAL A 22 -10.42 -3.82 0.83
C VAL A 22 -10.24 -2.29 0.92
N THR A 23 -11.32 -1.52 0.79
CA THR A 23 -11.26 -0.05 0.91
C THR A 23 -10.83 0.39 2.30
N VAL A 24 -11.47 -0.15 3.33
CA VAL A 24 -11.19 0.19 4.73
C VAL A 24 -9.78 -0.25 5.10
N ASP A 25 -9.36 -1.45 4.71
CA ASP A 25 -8.03 -1.97 5.01
C ASP A 25 -6.91 -1.15 4.36
N GLY A 26 -7.09 -0.71 3.11
CA GLY A 26 -6.08 0.10 2.43
C GLY A 26 -5.84 1.47 3.09
N ILE A 27 -6.81 1.97 3.86
CA ILE A 27 -6.69 3.19 4.66
C ILE A 27 -6.16 2.86 6.06
N PHE A 28 -6.71 1.81 6.68
CA PHE A 28 -6.39 1.35 8.03
C PHE A 28 -6.00 -0.14 7.95
N PRO A 29 -4.69 -0.46 7.87
CA PRO A 29 -4.20 -1.83 7.68
C PRO A 29 -4.39 -2.67 8.94
N ALA A 30 -5.64 -2.99 9.23
CA ALA A 30 -6.12 -3.67 10.43
C ALA A 30 -7.03 -4.84 10.08
N LEU A 31 -7.53 -4.91 8.83
CA LEU A 31 -8.45 -5.96 8.38
C LEU A 31 -7.67 -7.00 7.56
N PRO A 32 -8.01 -8.30 7.66
CA PRO A 32 -7.36 -9.33 6.85
C PRO A 32 -7.94 -9.37 5.41
N SER A 33 -7.83 -8.26 4.67
CA SER A 33 -8.41 -8.10 3.33
C SER A 33 -7.79 -9.06 2.30
N ASP A 34 -6.48 -9.31 2.41
CA ASP A 34 -5.75 -10.30 1.62
C ASP A 34 -6.34 -11.70 1.81
N SER A 35 -6.47 -12.15 3.07
CA SER A 35 -7.00 -13.47 3.41
C SER A 35 -8.45 -13.64 2.96
N LEU A 36 -9.29 -12.61 3.11
CA LEU A 36 -10.66 -12.61 2.63
C LEU A 36 -10.71 -12.81 1.12
N THR A 37 -9.95 -12.01 0.37
CA THR A 37 -9.95 -12.04 -1.10
C THR A 37 -9.48 -13.41 -1.62
N ILE A 38 -8.42 -13.96 -1.03
CA ILE A 38 -7.90 -15.29 -1.36
C ILE A 38 -8.93 -16.38 -1.05
N CYS A 39 -9.57 -16.34 0.12
CA CYS A 39 -10.58 -17.31 0.53
C CYS A 39 -11.79 -17.31 -0.42
N LEU A 40 -12.35 -16.13 -0.70
CA LEU A 40 -13.48 -15.98 -1.64
C LEU A 40 -13.11 -16.44 -3.06
N SER A 41 -11.86 -16.21 -3.45
CA SER A 41 -11.33 -16.66 -4.75
C SER A 41 -11.16 -18.17 -4.81
N ALA A 42 -10.72 -18.82 -3.73
CA ALA A 42 -10.68 -20.29 -3.64
C ALA A 42 -12.08 -20.89 -3.76
N LEU A 43 -13.06 -20.29 -3.06
CA LEU A 43 -14.47 -20.71 -3.15
C LEU A 43 -15.05 -20.55 -4.56
N SER A 44 -14.62 -19.53 -5.32
CA SER A 44 -15.06 -19.32 -6.71
C SER A 44 -14.76 -20.47 -7.67
N VAL A 45 -13.89 -21.42 -7.29
CA VAL A 45 -13.62 -22.64 -8.07
C VAL A 45 -14.85 -23.55 -8.10
N ALA A 46 -15.65 -23.58 -7.03
CA ALA A 46 -16.92 -24.30 -6.96
C ALA A 46 -18.06 -23.60 -7.74
N GLY A 47 -17.75 -22.56 -8.53
CA GLY A 47 -18.69 -21.82 -9.37
C GLY A 47 -19.35 -20.61 -8.71
N ARG A 48 -19.14 -20.36 -7.40
CA ARG A 48 -19.65 -19.19 -6.67
C ARG A 48 -18.67 -18.72 -5.59
N PRO A 49 -18.43 -17.42 -5.41
CA PRO A 49 -18.91 -16.28 -6.20
C PRO A 49 -18.32 -16.23 -7.62
N HIS A 50 -18.86 -15.37 -8.50
CA HIS A 50 -18.33 -15.22 -9.86
C HIS A 50 -16.92 -14.59 -9.80
N PRO A 51 -15.91 -15.21 -10.43
CA PRO A 51 -14.51 -14.80 -10.27
C PRO A 51 -14.23 -13.40 -10.81
N VAL A 52 -14.84 -13.04 -11.95
CA VAL A 52 -14.68 -11.69 -12.51
C VAL A 52 -15.32 -10.64 -11.59
N GLY A 53 -16.42 -10.99 -10.91
CA GLY A 53 -17.08 -10.09 -9.96
C GLY A 53 -16.20 -9.80 -8.75
N LEU A 54 -15.54 -10.83 -8.20
CA LEU A 54 -14.56 -10.68 -7.12
C LEU A 54 -13.36 -9.84 -7.54
N LEU A 55 -12.82 -10.10 -8.74
CA LEU A 55 -11.70 -9.35 -9.29
C LEU A 55 -12.04 -7.86 -9.41
N VAL A 56 -13.19 -7.53 -10.01
CA VAL A 56 -13.65 -6.15 -10.19
C VAL A 56 -13.93 -5.49 -8.84
N ALA A 57 -14.58 -6.20 -7.91
CA ALA A 57 -14.86 -5.68 -6.58
C ALA A 57 -13.59 -5.37 -5.78
N ALA A 58 -12.63 -6.29 -5.76
CA ALA A 58 -11.36 -6.11 -5.07
C ALA A 58 -10.51 -5.00 -5.72
N ALA A 59 -10.50 -4.92 -7.05
CA ALA A 59 -9.83 -3.83 -7.76
C ALA A 59 -10.49 -2.47 -7.47
N ALA A 60 -11.82 -2.40 -7.50
CA ALA A 60 -12.57 -1.18 -7.20
C ALA A 60 -12.35 -0.72 -5.76
N GLY A 61 -12.42 -1.63 -4.78
CA GLY A 61 -12.13 -1.34 -3.38
C GLY A 61 -10.69 -0.86 -3.18
N SER A 62 -9.74 -1.48 -3.87
CA SER A 62 -8.35 -1.06 -3.88
C SER A 62 -8.23 0.39 -4.41
N VAL A 63 -8.77 0.68 -5.58
CA VAL A 63 -8.69 2.03 -6.16
C VAL A 63 -9.36 3.06 -5.26
N ALA A 64 -10.50 2.72 -4.64
CA ALA A 64 -11.18 3.59 -3.67
C ALA A 64 -10.31 3.88 -2.45
N ALA A 65 -9.63 2.87 -1.89
CA ALA A 65 -8.71 3.05 -0.77
C ALA A 65 -7.60 4.06 -1.10
N ASP A 66 -6.99 3.90 -2.28
CA ASP A 66 -5.91 4.77 -2.73
C ASP A 66 -6.35 6.21 -2.93
N HIS A 67 -7.55 6.40 -3.48
CA HIS A 67 -8.13 7.73 -3.64
C HIS A 67 -8.39 8.39 -2.29
N LEU A 68 -8.97 7.66 -1.34
CA LEU A 68 -9.24 8.17 0.00
C LEU A 68 -7.93 8.51 0.73
N ALA A 69 -6.93 7.63 0.67
CA ALA A 69 -5.61 7.89 1.21
C ALA A 69 -4.93 9.10 0.55
N TYR A 70 -5.00 9.23 -0.78
CA TYR A 70 -4.48 10.39 -1.49
C TYR A 70 -5.16 11.69 -1.04
N LEU A 71 -6.49 11.68 -0.91
CA LEU A 71 -7.26 12.85 -0.46
C LEU A 71 -6.91 13.23 0.98
N LEU A 72 -6.79 12.24 1.88
CA LEU A 72 -6.35 12.44 3.27
C LEU A 72 -4.95 13.06 3.33
N GLY A 73 -4.02 12.57 2.50
CA GLY A 73 -2.68 13.15 2.36
C GLY A 73 -2.74 14.61 1.89
N ARG A 74 -3.55 14.87 0.86
CA ARG A 74 -3.68 16.20 0.25
C ARG A 74 -4.32 17.23 1.17
N SER A 75 -5.36 16.86 1.92
CA SER A 75 -6.11 17.77 2.80
C SER A 75 -5.38 18.01 4.13
N THR A 76 -4.87 16.94 4.75
CA THR A 76 -4.32 16.97 6.11
C THR A 76 -2.86 17.43 6.13
N PHE A 77 -2.02 16.86 5.25
CA PHE A 77 -0.59 17.16 5.20
C PHE A 77 -0.24 18.29 4.21
N GLY A 78 -1.11 18.56 3.23
CA GLY A 78 -0.97 19.74 2.37
C GLY A 78 -1.02 21.07 3.15
N ARG A 79 -1.70 21.09 4.30
CA ARG A 79 -1.69 22.24 5.25
C ARG A 79 -0.40 22.30 6.09
N LEU A 80 0.15 21.15 6.49
CA LEU A 80 1.45 21.04 7.19
C LEU A 80 2.65 21.40 6.30
N ARG A 81 2.47 21.48 4.97
CA ARG A 81 3.46 22.00 4.02
C ARG A 81 4.01 23.40 4.41
N ARG A 82 3.27 24.16 5.23
CA ARG A 82 3.69 25.46 5.75
C ARG A 82 4.62 25.39 6.96
N SER A 83 4.63 24.29 7.74
CA SER A 83 5.48 24.17 8.93
C SER A 83 6.62 23.17 8.74
N ARG A 84 7.22 23.08 7.54
CA ARG A 84 8.31 22.13 7.18
C ARG A 84 9.50 22.23 8.16
N VAL A 85 9.44 21.55 9.31
CA VAL A 85 10.52 21.46 10.29
C VAL A 85 10.72 20.01 10.72
N GLY A 86 11.98 19.63 10.92
CA GLY A 86 12.37 18.31 11.44
C GLY A 86 12.19 17.14 10.46
N ALA A 87 12.06 15.94 11.02
CA ALA A 87 12.02 14.67 10.28
C ALA A 87 10.89 14.58 9.25
N LEU A 88 9.75 15.22 9.52
CA LEU A 88 8.60 15.25 8.60
C LEU A 88 8.92 16.02 7.31
N GLY A 89 9.63 17.14 7.40
CA GLY A 89 10.07 17.91 6.24
C GLY A 89 11.04 17.13 5.35
N ALA A 90 11.99 16.41 5.97
CA ALA A 90 12.93 15.55 5.25
C ALA A 90 12.23 14.37 4.53
N ALA A 91 11.25 13.73 5.19
CA ALA A 91 10.46 12.66 4.61
C ALA A 91 9.63 13.15 3.41
N LEU A 92 8.97 14.32 3.53
CA LEU A 92 8.23 14.93 2.42
C LEU A 92 9.13 15.29 1.24
N ALA A 93 10.30 15.87 1.49
CA ALA A 93 11.26 16.19 0.43
C ALA A 93 11.84 14.94 -0.25
N GLY A 94 11.97 13.83 0.48
CA GLY A 94 12.35 12.54 -0.08
C GLY A 94 11.25 11.94 -0.96
N ALA A 95 10.00 12.00 -0.50
CA ALA A 95 8.84 11.55 -1.27
C ALA A 95 8.65 12.37 -2.56
N GLU A 96 8.81 13.70 -2.48
CA GLU A 96 8.74 14.60 -3.63
C GLU A 96 9.77 14.22 -4.70
N ARG A 97 11.05 14.06 -4.30
CA ARG A 97 12.13 13.60 -5.20
C ARG A 97 11.88 12.22 -5.80
N ALA A 98 11.33 11.28 -5.03
CA ALA A 98 11.01 9.94 -5.51
C ALA A 98 9.88 9.96 -6.56
N LEU A 99 8.86 10.79 -6.31
CA LEU A 99 7.70 10.95 -7.20
C LEU A 99 8.04 11.73 -8.47
N GLU A 100 8.93 12.71 -8.40
CA GLU A 100 9.41 13.47 -9.57
C GLU A 100 10.19 12.59 -10.54
N ARG A 101 11.08 11.72 -10.04
CA ARG A 101 11.95 10.91 -10.90
C ARG A 101 11.21 9.76 -11.57
N ARG A 102 10.42 8.99 -10.81
CA ARG A 102 9.75 7.77 -11.30
C ARG A 102 8.43 7.51 -10.58
N GLY A 103 7.62 8.54 -10.36
CA GLY A 103 6.42 8.44 -9.52
C GLY A 103 5.46 7.31 -9.88
N GLY A 104 5.23 7.05 -11.16
CA GLY A 104 4.38 5.92 -11.58
C GLY A 104 4.94 4.55 -11.16
N VAL A 105 6.22 4.29 -11.42
CA VAL A 105 6.87 3.03 -11.05
C VAL A 105 6.98 2.89 -9.54
N ALA A 106 7.29 3.99 -8.83
CA ALA A 106 7.40 3.99 -7.37
C ALA A 106 6.05 3.66 -6.70
N LEU A 107 4.95 4.25 -7.17
CA LEU A 107 3.59 3.99 -6.67
C LEU A 107 3.14 2.55 -6.96
N LEU A 108 3.49 2.02 -8.14
CA LEU A 108 3.19 0.64 -8.52
C LEU A 108 3.95 -0.36 -7.65
N ILE A 109 5.25 -0.16 -7.45
CA ILE A 109 6.07 -1.04 -6.61
C ILE A 109 5.62 -0.96 -5.14
N ALA A 110 5.26 0.24 -4.66
CA ALA A 110 4.80 0.45 -3.30
C ALA A 110 3.56 -0.39 -2.95
N HIS A 111 2.71 -0.74 -3.93
CA HIS A 111 1.57 -1.64 -3.72
C HIS A 111 1.96 -3.05 -3.25
N PHE A 112 3.14 -3.52 -3.63
CA PHE A 112 3.65 -4.84 -3.25
C PHE A 112 4.50 -4.78 -1.97
N LEU A 113 4.78 -3.58 -1.47
CA LEU A 113 5.44 -3.40 -0.18
C LEU A 113 4.38 -3.27 0.92
N PRO A 114 4.45 -4.10 1.98
CA PRO A 114 3.51 -3.99 3.09
C PRO A 114 3.67 -2.66 3.83
N GLY A 115 2.55 -1.95 3.98
CA GLY A 115 2.50 -0.55 4.45
C GLY A 115 3.04 0.48 3.45
N GLY A 116 3.75 0.04 2.40
CA GLY A 116 4.30 0.88 1.34
C GLY A 116 3.20 1.55 0.53
N ARG A 117 2.13 0.81 0.22
CA ARG A 117 0.95 1.31 -0.48
C ARG A 117 0.39 2.57 0.18
N THR A 118 -0.08 2.44 1.42
CA THR A 118 -0.72 3.52 2.18
C THR A 118 0.27 4.69 2.38
N ALA A 119 1.54 4.40 2.68
CA ALA A 119 2.56 5.43 2.81
C ALA A 119 2.78 6.20 1.49
N ALA A 120 2.88 5.51 0.36
CA ALA A 120 3.14 6.12 -0.94
C ALA A 120 1.93 6.92 -1.46
N THR A 121 0.70 6.42 -1.26
CA THR A 121 -0.52 7.13 -1.65
C THR A 121 -0.76 8.36 -0.79
N LEU A 122 -0.57 8.25 0.53
CA LEU A 122 -0.60 9.40 1.45
C LEU A 122 0.49 10.41 1.09
N ALA A 123 1.72 9.96 0.83
CA ALA A 123 2.82 10.84 0.45
C ALA A 123 2.55 11.56 -0.87
N ALA A 124 2.03 10.86 -1.88
CA ALA A 124 1.63 11.44 -3.15
C ALA A 124 0.55 12.53 -2.97
N GLY A 125 -0.44 12.29 -2.10
CA GLY A 125 -1.41 13.32 -1.70
C GLY A 125 -0.75 14.51 -1.02
N SER A 126 0.13 14.24 -0.05
CA SER A 126 0.78 15.23 0.81
C SER A 126 1.69 16.21 0.05
N VAL A 127 2.41 15.72 -0.96
CA VAL A 127 3.24 16.57 -1.83
C VAL A 127 2.45 17.22 -2.98
N GLY A 128 1.15 16.92 -3.10
CA GLY A 128 0.30 17.47 -4.16
C GLY A 128 0.58 16.88 -5.54
N PHE A 129 1.04 15.62 -5.61
CA PHE A 129 1.33 14.93 -6.87
C PHE A 129 0.09 14.94 -7.78
N PRO A 130 0.20 15.23 -9.09
CA PRO A 130 -0.97 15.44 -9.95
C PRO A 130 -1.89 14.22 -9.99
N LEU A 131 -3.18 14.41 -9.66
CA LEU A 131 -4.18 13.33 -9.63
C LEU A 131 -4.27 12.59 -10.97
N ARG A 132 -4.15 13.32 -12.10
CA ARG A 132 -4.14 12.76 -13.46
C ARG A 132 -3.00 11.78 -13.74
N ARG A 133 -1.87 11.90 -13.02
CA ARG A 133 -0.73 10.98 -13.11
C ARG A 133 -0.83 9.85 -12.08
N PHE A 134 -1.49 10.11 -10.95
CA PHE A 134 -1.70 9.15 -9.87
C PHE A 134 -2.76 8.09 -10.23
N LEU A 135 -3.94 8.52 -10.69
CA LEU A 135 -5.10 7.64 -10.94
C LEU A 135 -4.75 6.44 -11.81
N PRO A 136 -4.18 6.63 -13.02
CA PRO A 136 -3.98 5.50 -13.92
C PRO A 136 -3.04 4.45 -13.33
N VAL A 137 -2.05 4.90 -12.56
CA VAL A 137 -1.07 4.04 -11.89
C VAL A 137 -1.71 3.29 -10.72
N SER A 138 -2.53 3.97 -9.91
CA SER A 138 -3.29 3.35 -8.81
C SER A 138 -4.29 2.31 -9.34
N VAL A 139 -4.98 2.63 -10.44
CA VAL A 139 -5.88 1.68 -11.12
C VAL A 139 -5.11 0.45 -11.59
N LEU A 140 -4.00 0.64 -12.31
CA LEU A 140 -3.17 -0.47 -12.76
C LEU A 140 -2.66 -1.32 -11.58
N ALA A 141 -2.18 -0.67 -10.52
CA ALA A 141 -1.67 -1.34 -9.33
C ALA A 141 -2.77 -2.16 -8.63
N GLY A 142 -3.96 -1.58 -8.45
CA GLY A 142 -5.11 -2.25 -7.84
C GLY A 142 -5.61 -3.43 -8.66
N VAL A 143 -5.62 -3.31 -10.00
CA VAL A 143 -5.98 -4.42 -10.90
C VAL A 143 -4.95 -5.55 -10.81
N LEU A 144 -3.66 -5.24 -10.86
CA LEU A 144 -2.60 -6.24 -10.76
C LEU A 144 -2.60 -6.95 -9.41
N TRP A 145 -2.79 -6.21 -8.31
CA TRP A 145 -2.94 -6.79 -6.99
C TRP A 145 -4.17 -7.70 -6.90
N SER A 146 -5.31 -7.27 -7.45
CA SER A 146 -6.54 -8.06 -7.48
C SER A 146 -6.36 -9.36 -8.27
N LEU A 147 -5.73 -9.28 -9.46
CA LEU A 147 -5.37 -10.45 -10.27
C LEU A 147 -4.49 -11.42 -9.50
N TYR A 148 -3.47 -10.91 -8.80
CA TYR A 148 -2.56 -11.71 -8.01
C TYR A 148 -3.29 -12.46 -6.87
N MET A 149 -4.11 -11.76 -6.08
CA MET A 149 -4.86 -12.39 -4.97
C MET A 149 -5.91 -13.38 -5.45
N ASN A 150 -6.64 -13.04 -6.51
CA ASN A 150 -7.63 -13.95 -7.10
C ASN A 150 -6.97 -15.19 -7.71
N GLY A 151 -5.82 -15.00 -8.37
CA GLY A 151 -5.02 -16.09 -8.92
C GLY A 151 -4.53 -17.04 -7.85
N LEU A 152 -3.94 -16.53 -6.76
CA LEU A 152 -3.49 -17.34 -5.62
C LEU A 152 -4.62 -18.17 -5.02
N GLY A 153 -5.78 -17.54 -4.74
CA GLY A 153 -6.92 -18.24 -4.16
C GLY A 153 -7.46 -19.32 -5.08
N ARG A 154 -7.64 -19.03 -6.37
CA ARG A 154 -8.16 -20.01 -7.35
C ARG A 154 -7.21 -21.17 -7.58
N LEU A 155 -5.91 -20.92 -7.74
CA LEU A 155 -4.92 -21.99 -7.91
C LEU A 155 -4.83 -22.88 -6.66
N GLY A 156 -4.86 -22.28 -5.47
CA GLY A 156 -4.95 -23.02 -4.21
C GLY A 156 -6.24 -23.84 -4.10
N GLY A 157 -7.38 -23.25 -4.46
CA GLY A 157 -8.67 -23.94 -4.46
C GLY A 157 -8.75 -25.11 -5.45
N MET A 158 -8.17 -24.97 -6.64
CA MET A 158 -8.13 -26.03 -7.66
C MET A 158 -7.27 -27.22 -7.23
N ALA A 159 -6.15 -26.98 -6.53
CA ALA A 159 -5.29 -28.05 -6.04
C ALA A 159 -5.96 -28.96 -5.00
N PHE A 160 -7.05 -28.50 -4.37
CA PHE A 160 -7.81 -29.21 -3.34
C PHE A 160 -9.32 -29.22 -3.67
N ALA A 161 -9.65 -29.38 -4.96
CA ALA A 161 -11.00 -29.17 -5.50
C ALA A 161 -12.12 -29.99 -4.81
N ASP A 162 -11.81 -31.18 -4.30
CA ASP A 162 -12.79 -32.06 -3.63
C ASP A 162 -13.30 -31.49 -2.30
N HIS A 163 -12.57 -30.54 -1.70
CA HIS A 163 -12.96 -29.84 -0.47
C HIS A 163 -12.64 -28.35 -0.55
N PRO A 164 -13.50 -27.52 -1.18
CA PRO A 164 -13.22 -26.11 -1.45
C PRO A 164 -12.91 -25.27 -0.19
N LEU A 165 -13.54 -25.61 0.95
CA LEU A 165 -13.28 -24.97 2.25
C LEU A 165 -11.90 -25.35 2.81
N ILE A 166 -11.45 -26.57 2.58
CA ILE A 166 -10.10 -27.01 2.93
C ILE A 166 -9.09 -26.37 1.98
N GLY A 167 -9.42 -26.23 0.69
CA GLY A 167 -8.58 -25.57 -0.31
C GLY A 167 -8.38 -24.06 -0.10
N ALA A 168 -9.27 -23.40 0.64
CA ALA A 168 -9.08 -22.00 1.06
C ALA A 168 -7.93 -21.85 2.08
N ILE A 169 -7.70 -22.84 2.95
CA ILE A 169 -6.66 -22.80 4.00
C ILE A 169 -5.26 -22.66 3.40
N PRO A 170 -4.79 -23.53 2.46
CA PRO A 170 -3.47 -23.39 1.86
C PRO A 170 -3.35 -22.11 1.02
N GLY A 171 -4.44 -21.63 0.40
CA GLY A 171 -4.45 -20.31 -0.24
C GLY A 171 -4.16 -19.19 0.76
N ILE A 172 -4.88 -19.15 1.89
CA ILE A 172 -4.70 -18.16 2.96
C ILE A 172 -3.29 -18.25 3.54
N VAL A 173 -2.80 -19.47 3.84
CA VAL A 173 -1.45 -19.70 4.38
C VAL A 173 -0.40 -19.24 3.38
N LEU A 174 -0.54 -19.55 2.09
CA LEU A 174 0.40 -19.14 1.05
C LEU A 174 0.38 -17.61 0.86
N GLY A 175 -0.80 -17.00 0.81
CA GLY A 175 -0.96 -15.55 0.73
C GLY A 175 -0.32 -14.83 1.91
N ALA A 176 -0.63 -15.27 3.13
CA ALA A 176 -0.04 -14.74 4.35
C ALA A 176 1.48 -14.97 4.40
N ALA A 177 1.96 -16.15 4.00
CA ALA A 177 3.38 -16.44 3.94
C ALA A 177 4.11 -15.55 2.93
N VAL A 178 3.55 -15.36 1.73
CA VAL A 178 4.14 -14.45 0.74
C VAL A 178 4.10 -13.01 1.24
N ALA A 179 2.99 -12.56 1.84
CA ALA A 179 2.88 -11.24 2.44
C ALA A 179 3.95 -11.01 3.53
N VAL A 180 4.13 -11.97 4.44
CA VAL A 180 5.15 -11.93 5.50
C VAL A 180 6.57 -11.98 4.92
N VAL A 181 6.84 -12.82 3.92
CA VAL A 181 8.17 -12.89 3.28
C VAL A 181 8.52 -11.58 2.58
N LEU A 182 7.57 -11.03 1.81
CA LEU A 182 7.73 -9.71 1.20
C LEU A 182 7.91 -8.63 2.28
N GLN A 183 7.20 -8.72 3.41
CA GLN A 183 7.35 -7.82 4.55
C GLN A 183 8.72 -7.87 5.20
N VAL A 184 9.24 -9.06 5.46
CA VAL A 184 10.57 -9.23 6.07
C VAL A 184 11.65 -8.79 5.08
N ARG A 185 11.54 -9.13 3.80
CA ARG A 185 12.50 -8.70 2.77
C ARG A 185 12.51 -7.18 2.60
N ALA A 186 11.33 -6.56 2.54
CA ALA A 186 11.21 -5.10 2.46
C ALA A 186 11.77 -4.40 3.71
N ARG A 187 11.45 -4.89 4.92
CA ARG A 187 12.01 -4.36 6.18
C ARG A 187 13.54 -4.48 6.21
N ARG A 188 14.10 -5.60 5.73
CA ARG A 188 15.55 -5.80 5.63
C ARG A 188 16.17 -4.88 4.58
N ALA A 189 15.55 -4.70 3.42
CA ALA A 189 16.03 -3.80 2.37
C ALA A 189 16.01 -2.33 2.83
N ALA A 190 14.94 -1.89 3.50
CA ALA A 190 14.83 -0.55 4.07
C ALA A 190 15.87 -0.31 5.17
N ARG A 191 16.11 -1.29 6.06
CA ARG A 191 17.18 -1.22 7.07
C ARG A 191 18.57 -1.14 6.44
N ARG A 192 18.83 -1.87 5.35
CA ARG A 192 20.09 -1.81 4.61
C ARG A 192 20.30 -0.46 3.92
N ALA A 193 19.24 0.10 3.32
CA ALA A 193 19.28 1.43 2.71
C ALA A 193 19.49 2.55 3.76
N ALA A 194 18.90 2.41 4.95
CA ALA A 194 19.14 3.32 6.06
C ALA A 194 20.55 3.21 6.65
N ALA A 195 21.14 2.01 6.68
CA ALA A 195 22.51 1.78 7.15
C ALA A 195 23.59 2.27 6.18
N THR A 196 23.26 2.46 4.89
CA THR A 196 24.18 2.99 3.86
C THR A 196 24.01 4.49 3.60
N ALA A 197 23.02 5.13 4.22
CA ALA A 197 22.88 6.58 4.19
C ALA A 197 23.90 7.22 5.16
N ASP A 198 24.97 7.80 4.60
CA ASP A 198 25.96 8.60 5.33
C ASP A 198 25.22 9.68 6.16
N PRO A 199 25.44 9.79 7.49
CA PRO A 199 24.80 10.83 8.28
C PRO A 199 25.13 12.20 7.70
N PRO A 200 24.17 13.16 7.72
CA PRO A 200 24.43 14.50 7.22
C PRO A 200 25.60 15.07 8.01
N ARG A 201 26.72 15.32 7.32
CA ARG A 201 27.84 16.07 7.87
C ARG A 201 27.31 17.45 8.23
N LEU A 202 26.90 17.61 9.48
CA LEU A 202 26.66 18.92 10.09
C LEU A 202 27.99 19.67 9.94
N GLY A 203 27.98 20.69 9.09
CA GLY A 203 29.16 21.49 8.79
C GLY A 203 29.75 22.07 10.07
N VAL A 204 30.81 21.43 10.56
CA VAL A 204 31.77 22.01 11.50
C VAL A 204 32.53 23.08 10.72
N GLY A 205 31.96 24.28 10.61
CA GLY A 205 32.57 25.34 9.79
C GLY A 205 32.02 26.76 9.97
N ALA A 206 31.14 27.01 10.94
CA ALA A 206 30.46 28.31 11.07
C ALA A 206 30.65 29.03 12.42
N ARG A 207 31.71 28.72 13.19
CA ARG A 207 32.00 29.44 14.46
C ARG A 207 33.48 29.82 14.64
N ARG A 208 34.11 30.37 13.60
CA ARG A 208 35.43 31.03 13.76
C ARG A 208 35.54 32.27 12.87
N LYS A 209 34.67 33.26 13.09
CA LYS A 209 34.88 34.62 12.55
C LYS A 209 34.22 35.72 13.39
N VAL A 210 34.20 35.56 14.71
CA VAL A 210 33.83 36.61 15.67
C VAL A 210 34.94 36.75 16.70
N GLU A 211 36.17 36.96 16.23
CA GLU A 211 37.30 37.34 17.09
C GLU A 211 38.31 38.13 16.26
N ARG A 212 37.98 39.41 16.05
CA ARG A 212 38.91 40.53 15.81
C ARG A 212 38.07 41.79 15.63
N ARG A 213 37.64 42.36 16.76
CA ARG A 213 37.50 43.81 16.85
C ARG A 213 38.67 44.26 17.72
N GLU A 214 39.64 44.90 17.07
CA GLU A 214 40.75 45.54 17.76
C GLU A 214 40.23 46.71 18.61
N PRO A 215 40.85 47.01 19.76
CA PRO A 215 40.57 48.21 20.52
C PRO A 215 41.31 49.38 19.86
N VAL A 216 40.57 50.37 19.35
CA VAL A 216 41.15 51.66 18.99
C VAL A 216 41.27 52.47 20.27
N ALA A 217 42.52 52.77 20.62
CA ALA A 217 42.91 53.61 21.73
C ALA A 217 42.99 55.09 21.29
N VAL A 218 42.70 55.96 22.27
CA VAL A 218 42.94 57.42 22.38
C VAL A 218 42.05 58.34 21.55
#